data_AF-A0A965DJ75-F1
#
_entry.id   AF-A0A965DJ75-F1
#
_cell.length_a   1.000
_cell.length_b   1.000
_cell.length_c   1.000
_cell.angle_alpha   90.00
_cell.angle_beta   90.00
_cell.angle_gamma   90.00
#
_symmetry.space_group_name_H-M   'P 1'
#
loop_
_entity.id
_entity.type
_entity.pdbx_description
1 polymer ?
#
loop_
_entity_poly.entity_id
_entity_poly.type
_entity_poly.pdbx_seq_one_letter_code
_entity_poly.pdbx_strand_id
1 'polypeptide(L)' 'LIIEIEQVQKGNMVFNVPIEIGYYNKGLDKLKILKFQLNQRNKKIEFSLDVKPDRVEFDPRNILLCEATISEKK' A
#
# COMPACT_ATOMS: atom_id res chain seq x y z
N LEU A 1 -11.21 -3.02 0.74
CA LEU A 1 -9.81 -3.48 0.59
C LEU A 1 -9.12 -3.30 1.93
N ILE A 2 -8.56 -4.38 2.49
CA ILE A 2 -7.77 -4.32 3.71
C ILE A 2 -6.30 -4.46 3.32
N ILE A 3 -5.46 -3.53 3.77
CA ILE A 3 -4.02 -3.56 3.55
C ILE A 3 -3.33 -3.64 4.91
N GLU A 4 -2.51 -4.66 5.08
CA GLU A 4 -1.62 -4.83 6.23
C GLU A 4 -0.20 -4.54 5.78
N ILE A 5 0.48 -3.63 6.47
CA ILE A 5 1.83 -3.17 6.12
C ILE A 5 2.73 -3.33 7.32
N GLU A 6 3.89 -3.93 7.07
CA GLU A 6 4.95 -4.15 8.05
C GLU A 6 6.25 -3.46 7.59
N GLN A 7 6.85 -2.71 8.50
CA GLN A 7 8.18 -2.14 8.38
C GLN A 7 9.24 -3.13 8.88
N VAL A 8 10.00 -3.72 7.95
CA VAL A 8 10.94 -4.83 8.21
C VAL A 8 12.41 -4.42 8.32
N GLN A 9 12.73 -3.13 8.29
CA GLN A 9 14.11 -2.65 8.42
C GLN A 9 14.78 -3.10 9.73
N LYS A 10 16.10 -3.29 9.67
CA LYS A 10 16.93 -3.60 10.85
C LYS A 10 16.94 -2.43 11.84
N GLY A 11 16.87 -2.75 13.13
CA GLY A 11 16.89 -1.78 14.22
C GLY A 11 15.50 -1.34 14.69
N ASN A 12 15.48 -0.42 15.66
CA ASN A 12 14.26 0.00 16.36
C ASN A 12 13.61 1.26 15.78
N MET A 13 14.10 1.76 14.65
CA MET A 13 13.55 2.94 14.01
C MET A 13 12.21 2.61 13.32
N VAL A 14 11.19 3.41 13.59
CA VAL A 14 9.92 3.40 12.84
C VAL A 14 9.93 4.61 11.92
N PHE A 15 9.85 4.37 10.61
CA PHE A 15 9.75 5.46 9.65
C PHE A 15 8.38 6.11 9.74
N ASN A 16 8.37 7.42 9.57
CA ASN A 16 7.19 8.24 9.43
C ASN A 16 7.14 8.79 8.00
N VAL A 17 6.50 8.06 7.09
CA VAL A 17 6.51 8.36 5.66
C VAL A 17 5.10 8.35 5.07
N PRO A 18 4.76 9.30 4.18
CA PRO A 18 3.54 9.21 3.39
C PRO A 18 3.71 8.10 2.35
N ILE A 19 2.70 7.25 2.20
CA ILE A 19 2.70 6.14 1.23
C ILE A 19 1.50 6.29 0.30
N GLU A 20 1.73 5.96 -0.97
CA GLU A 20 0.70 5.84 -2.00
C GLU A 20 0.48 4.36 -2.33
N ILE A 21 -0.78 3.94 -2.38
CA ILE A 21 -1.18 2.63 -2.91
C ILE A 21 -1.98 2.87 -4.18
N GLY A 22 -1.48 2.35 -5.27
CA GLY A 22 -2.18 2.29 -6.54
C GLY A 22 -3.16 1.13 -6.56
N TYR A 23 -4.35 1.33 -7.12
CA TYR A 23 -5.22 0.22 -7.48
C TYR A 23 -5.94 0.48 -8.81
N TYR A 24 -6.26 -0.63 -9.48
CA TYR A 24 -6.94 -0.65 -10.77
C TYR A 24 -8.24 -1.43 -10.65
N ASN A 25 -9.30 -0.86 -11.20
CA ASN A 25 -10.59 -1.54 -11.29
C ASN A 25 -10.63 -2.41 -12.55
N LYS A 26 -11.46 -3.46 -12.50
CA LYS A 26 -11.61 -4.39 -13.61
C LYS A 26 -11.97 -3.71 -14.93
N GLY A 27 -11.16 -3.96 -15.96
CA GLY A 27 -11.33 -3.41 -17.30
C GLY A 27 -11.04 -1.91 -17.42
N LEU A 28 -10.44 -1.28 -16.41
CA LEU A 28 -10.07 0.13 -16.42
C LEU A 28 -8.58 0.32 -16.16
N ASP A 29 -7.86 0.90 -17.12
CA ASP A 29 -6.44 1.24 -17.00
C ASP A 29 -6.17 2.51 -16.17
N LYS A 30 -7.21 3.07 -15.55
CA LYS A 30 -7.07 4.30 -14.75
C LYS A 30 -6.58 3.97 -13.35
N LEU A 31 -5.33 4.36 -13.06
CA LEU A 31 -4.73 4.30 -11.73
C LEU A 31 -5.53 5.18 -10.76
N LYS A 32 -6.02 4.56 -9.68
CA LYS A 32 -6.56 5.26 -8.50
C LYS A 32 -5.53 5.19 -7.38
N ILE A 33 -5.37 6.28 -6.65
CA ILE A 33 -4.37 6.39 -5.59
C ILE A 33 -5.06 6.54 -4.24
N LEU A 34 -4.67 5.69 -3.30
CA LEU A 34 -4.97 5.80 -1.88
C LEU A 34 -3.72 6.33 -1.20
N LYS A 35 -3.89 7.31 -0.30
CA LYS A 35 -2.78 7.90 0.45
C LYS A 35 -3.00 7.67 1.92
N PHE A 36 -1.93 7.35 2.63
CA PHE A 36 -1.96 7.30 4.08
C PHE A 36 -0.56 7.55 4.65
N GLN A 37 -0.52 7.93 5.93
CA GLN A 37 0.74 8.09 6.65
C GLN A 37 1.14 6.75 7.27
N LEU A 38 2.30 6.20 6.93
CA LEU A 38 2.89 5.07 7.64
C LEU A 38 3.78 5.60 8.76
N ASN A 39 3.32 5.44 10.00
CA ASN A 39 3.97 5.96 11.21
C ASN A 39 4.04 4.91 12.33
N GLN A 40 3.76 3.65 11.99
CA GLN A 40 3.78 2.51 12.90
C GLN A 40 4.51 1.37 12.20
N ARG A 41 5.17 0.51 12.99
CA ARG A 41 5.88 -0.66 12.45
C ARG A 41 4.91 -1.61 11.75
N ASN A 42 3.78 -1.88 12.39
CA ASN A 42 2.68 -2.66 11.82
C ASN A 42 1.47 -1.76 11.71
N LYS A 43 0.88 -1.66 10.53
CA LYS A 43 -0.31 -0.84 10.29
C LYS A 43 -1.31 -1.60 9.44
N LYS A 44 -2.54 -1.64 9.91
CA LYS A 44 -3.69 -2.16 9.17
C LYS A 44 -4.57 -1.00 8.76
N ILE A 45 -4.97 -0.98 7.49
CA ILE A 45 -5.78 0.10 6.91
C ILE A 45 -6.88 -0.53 6.09
N GLU A 46 -8.08 -0.01 6.28
CA GLU A 46 -9.25 -0.42 5.53
C GLU A 46 -9.70 0.72 4.62
N PHE A 47 -9.88 0.40 3.34
CA PHE A 47 -10.40 1.30 2.34
C PHE A 47 -11.72 0.75 1.80
N SER A 48 -12.79 1.52 1.95
CA SER A 48 -14.07 1.22 1.31
C SER A 48 -13.93 1.44 -0.19
N LEU A 49 -14.03 0.35 -0.96
CA LEU A 49 -14.02 0.37 -2.42
C LEU A 49 -15.34 -0.21 -2.90
N ASP A 50 -15.96 0.42 -3.89
CA ASP A 50 -17.24 -0.03 -4.47
C ASP A 50 -17.11 -1.40 -5.15
N VAL A 51 -15.91 -1.74 -5.62
CA VAL A 51 -15.62 -2.97 -6.37
C VAL A 51 -14.27 -3.53 -5.93
N LYS A 52 -14.12 -4.86 -5.96
CA LYS A 52 -12.82 -5.50 -5.75
C LYS A 52 -11.84 -5.03 -6.85
N PRO A 53 -10.62 -4.54 -6.49
CA PRO A 53 -9.62 -4.18 -7.49
C PRO A 53 -9.01 -5.43 -8.13
N ASP A 54 -8.61 -5.30 -9.39
CA ASP A 54 -7.93 -6.37 -10.16
C ASP A 54 -6.43 -6.39 -9.90
N ARG A 55 -5.85 -5.21 -9.66
CA ARG A 55 -4.43 -5.03 -9.37
C ARG A 55 -4.24 -3.98 -8.28
N VAL A 56 -3.29 -4.24 -7.40
CA VAL A 56 -2.85 -3.31 -6.35
C VAL A 56 -1.34 -3.16 -6.46
N GLU A 57 -0.84 -1.93 -6.35
CA GLU A 57 0.57 -1.58 -6.44
C GLU A 57 0.96 -0.75 -5.23
N PHE A 58 2.10 -1.09 -4.64
CA PHE A 58 2.73 -0.28 -3.61
C PHE A 58 3.61 0.78 -4.26
N ASP A 59 3.44 2.03 -3.86
CA ASP A 59 4.20 3.18 -4.38
C ASP A 59 4.27 3.20 -5.92
N PRO A 60 3.13 3.35 -6.62
CA PRO A 60 3.07 3.27 -8.09
C PRO A 60 3.90 4.32 -8.82
N ARG A 61 4.42 5.33 -8.10
CA ARG A 61 5.29 6.39 -8.62
C ARG A 61 6.76 6.17 -8.28
N ASN A 62 7.10 5.12 -7.54
CA ASN A 62 8.46 4.75 -7.17
C ASN A 62 9.25 5.91 -6.53
N ILE A 63 8.60 6.61 -5.59
CA ILE A 63 9.17 7.75 -4.87
C ILE A 63 9.92 7.28 -3.61
N LEU A 64 9.47 6.18 -3.00
CA LEU A 64 10.06 5.62 -1.79
C LEU A 64 11.25 4.74 -2.15
N LEU A 65 12.40 5.05 -1.55
CA LEU A 65 13.58 4.20 -1.66
C LEU A 65 13.44 2.98 -0.76
N CYS A 66 12.70 1.98 -1.21
CA CYS A 66 12.44 0.75 -0.47
C CYS A 66 12.28 -0.45 -1.41
N GLU A 67 12.41 -1.63 -0.84
CA GLU A 67 11.98 -2.88 -1.47
C GLU A 67 10.67 -3.31 -0.81
N ALA A 68 9.65 -3.59 -1.62
CA ALA A 68 8.33 -3.99 -1.14
C ALA A 68 7.96 -5.37 -1.68
N THR A 69 7.51 -6.24 -0.79
CA THR A 69 6.91 -7.53 -1.16
C THR A 69 5.41 -7.45 -0.92
N ILE A 70 4.62 -7.72 -1.97
CA ILE A 70 3.16 -7.70 -1.90
C ILE A 70 2.65 -9.15 -1.96
N SER A 71 1.77 -9.52 -1.03
CA SER A 71 1.09 -10.81 -1.03
C SER A 71 -0.41 -10.62 -0.83
N GLU A 72 -1.22 -11.34 -1.61
CA GLU A 72 -2.68 -11.40 -1.40
C GLU A 72 -2.98 -12.59 -0.49
N LYS A 73 -3.55 -12.33 0.70
CA LYS A 73 -4.12 -13.39 1.53
C LYS A 73 -5.47 -13.78 0.94
N LYS A 74 -5.62 -15.08 0.62
CA LYS A 74 -6.87 -15.68 0.16
C LYS A 74 -7.91 -15.76 1.27
#